data_AF-A0A2W6T805-F1
#
_entry.id   AF-A0A2W6T805-F1
#
_cell.length_a   1.000
_cell.length_b   1.000
_cell.length_c   1.000
_cell.angle_alpha   90.00
_cell.angle_beta   90.00
_cell.angle_gamma   90.00
#
_symmetry.space_group_name_H-M   'P 1'
#
loop_
_entity.id
_entity.type
_entity.pdbx_description
1 polymer ?
#
loop_
_entity_poly.entity_id
_entity_poly.type
_entity_poly.pdbx_seq_one_letter_code
_entity_poly.pdbx_strand_id
1 'polypeptide(L)'
;MAGPIHYEVYVRRTAPSAWTLLIATENRKQAVEAAEDQLQDRLAVAARVTKETLDPETMEFASVTILTLGAPEEKKKKPVDPAPRPACAGPAELYSPHARALIGRVLEDWLRREGVTAFELLHRPDVAERLEAAGVELQHAIQKVAVPESQATGQDVHAVVRHYQKLTEQAIVRLRKAGRDGLFPTLADRSIADLAHRLAGASDRAFRMGGVVAGALAGRRDARARLSALMDLMDAAPPDGPPRALIVVAVEQIVAEMLAVRQNLNEVLGPALDQGANLAAIVRMVAPDEMDGLLAMDPRLELMMPSVDGPAARLGVHLAAGEFPLLAAALARMVTRELTSPRRLRPNDAVGEIDILRLLAMALTASAGRLLTLEEVQSAFVERSKSLVTADFVAAYVAGCQTVLAEAEHLTRLCENVTGGANKRAAARWLGACIGSLRFETEMRQPAPGGPSPSQKLAILARLQRAVRAAHLGEHDQTQISDAIGAVGAHLEADAGLVAQIARAPASAPQKIAALLKLATGEAGPLGPSAERARTEAVRLLRAPDVRTALSAAPESVAALRGLMQAAGLAA
;
A
#
# COMPACT_ATOMS: atom_id res chain seq x y z
N MET A 1 -27.30 66.18 -33.41
CA MET A 1 -25.99 66.78 -33.73
C MET A 1 -25.14 66.69 -32.47
N ALA A 2 -23.88 66.23 -32.53
CA ALA A 2 -23.04 66.16 -31.33
C ALA A 2 -22.91 67.56 -30.72
N GLY A 3 -23.22 67.71 -29.43
CA GLY A 3 -23.13 69.00 -28.74
C GLY A 3 -21.69 69.51 -28.63
N PRO A 4 -21.49 70.73 -28.12
CA PRO A 4 -20.18 71.35 -28.02
C PRO A 4 -19.20 70.46 -27.21
N ILE A 5 -17.96 70.41 -27.68
CA ILE A 5 -16.91 69.53 -27.16
C ILE A 5 -15.77 70.40 -26.65
N HIS A 6 -15.33 70.14 -25.43
CA HIS A 6 -14.08 70.67 -24.91
C HIS A 6 -13.24 69.58 -24.24
N TYR A 7 -11.97 69.87 -24.02
CA TYR A 7 -10.99 68.97 -23.47
C TYR A 7 -10.43 69.56 -22.18
N GLU A 8 -10.36 68.74 -21.15
CA GLU A 8 -9.87 69.12 -19.83
C GLU A 8 -8.59 68.36 -19.50
N VAL A 9 -7.55 69.09 -19.12
CA VAL A 9 -6.26 68.53 -18.74
C VAL A 9 -6.15 68.54 -17.23
N TYR A 10 -6.03 67.37 -16.64
CA TYR A 10 -5.82 67.18 -15.21
C TYR A 10 -4.38 66.76 -14.96
N VAL A 11 -3.75 67.34 -13.95
CA VAL A 11 -2.38 67.00 -13.55
C VAL A 11 -2.31 66.62 -12.07
N ARG A 12 -1.34 65.77 -11.76
CA ARG A 12 -1.01 65.35 -10.40
C ARG A 12 0.44 65.75 -10.13
N ARG A 13 0.67 66.68 -9.21
CA ARG A 13 2.02 67.21 -8.93
C ARG A 13 2.91 66.23 -8.16
N THR A 14 2.34 65.42 -7.27
CA THR A 14 3.07 64.39 -6.52
C THR A 14 2.25 63.11 -6.40
N ALA A 15 2.89 61.95 -6.19
CA ALA A 15 2.23 60.64 -6.15
C ALA A 15 1.05 60.49 -5.15
N PRO A 16 0.95 61.25 -4.04
CA PRO A 16 -0.24 61.25 -3.19
C PRO A 16 -1.23 62.40 -3.47
N SER A 17 -0.92 63.40 -4.31
CA SER A 17 -1.80 64.57 -4.50
C SER A 17 -3.11 64.22 -5.20
N ALA A 18 -4.19 64.99 -5.01
CA ALA A 18 -5.39 64.84 -5.84
C ALA A 18 -5.11 65.29 -7.29
N TRP A 19 -6.00 64.91 -8.21
CA TRP A 19 -6.01 65.44 -9.57
C TRP A 19 -6.53 66.88 -9.56
N THR A 20 -5.81 67.78 -10.21
CA THR A 20 -6.20 69.19 -10.33
C THR A 20 -6.38 69.53 -11.81
N LEU A 21 -7.48 70.20 -12.16
CA LEU A 21 -7.69 70.73 -13.50
C LEU A 21 -6.66 71.83 -13.76
N LEU A 22 -5.87 71.66 -14.82
CA LEU A 22 -4.87 72.61 -15.27
C LEU A 22 -5.46 73.60 -16.28
N ILE A 23 -6.06 73.08 -17.34
CA ILE A 23 -6.69 73.87 -18.41
C ILE A 23 -7.92 73.15 -18.97
N ALA A 24 -8.86 73.93 -19.50
CA ALA A 24 -9.93 73.47 -20.37
C ALA A 24 -9.83 74.20 -21.71
N THR A 25 -9.84 73.47 -22.83
CA THR A 25 -9.70 74.04 -24.19
C THR A 25 -10.55 73.27 -25.20
N GLU A 26 -11.08 73.93 -26.22
CA GLU A 26 -11.81 73.29 -27.31
C GLU A 26 -10.86 72.58 -28.31
N ASN A 27 -9.56 72.86 -28.23
CA ASN A 27 -8.55 72.28 -29.12
C ASN A 27 -7.88 71.05 -28.51
N ARG A 28 -8.18 69.87 -29.09
CA ARG A 28 -7.61 68.58 -28.67
C ARG A 28 -6.09 68.55 -28.67
N LYS A 29 -5.45 69.12 -29.70
CA LYS A 29 -4.00 69.03 -29.87
C LYS A 29 -3.29 69.82 -28.78
N GLN A 30 -3.80 71.01 -28.47
CA GLN A 30 -3.30 71.86 -27.40
C GLN A 30 -3.46 71.19 -26.02
N ALA A 31 -4.57 70.49 -25.77
CA ALA A 31 -4.79 69.77 -24.51
C ALA A 31 -3.79 68.62 -24.31
N VAL A 32 -3.47 67.90 -25.39
CA VAL A 32 -2.48 66.80 -25.34
C VAL A 32 -1.07 67.33 -25.16
N GLU A 33 -0.66 68.34 -25.94
CA GLU A 33 0.66 68.98 -25.81
C GLU A 33 0.87 69.54 -24.40
N ALA A 34 -0.12 70.24 -23.84
CA ALA A 34 -0.04 70.76 -22.47
C ALA A 34 0.07 69.66 -21.41
N ALA A 35 -0.51 68.47 -21.63
CA ALA A 35 -0.37 67.35 -20.72
C ALA A 35 1.02 66.71 -20.79
N GLU A 36 1.60 66.63 -21.98
CA GLU A 36 2.95 66.11 -22.24
C GLU A 36 4.02 67.06 -21.68
N ASP A 37 3.89 68.37 -21.91
CA ASP A 37 4.79 69.40 -21.42
C ASP A 37 4.92 69.36 -19.88
N GLN A 38 3.82 69.15 -19.15
CA GLN A 38 3.84 69.10 -17.69
C GLN A 38 4.65 67.92 -17.13
N LEU A 39 4.72 66.82 -17.88
CA LEU A 39 5.53 65.66 -17.52
C LEU A 39 6.98 65.84 -17.97
N GLN A 40 7.20 66.41 -19.16
CA GLN A 40 8.52 66.69 -19.70
C GLN A 40 9.29 67.71 -18.84
N ASP A 41 8.62 68.77 -18.41
CA ASP A 41 9.16 69.81 -17.53
C ASP A 41 9.23 69.37 -16.05
N ARG A 42 8.80 68.13 -15.75
CA ARG A 42 8.76 67.54 -14.40
C ARG A 42 7.95 68.35 -13.39
N LEU A 43 6.96 69.11 -13.86
CA LEU A 43 6.04 69.88 -13.03
C LEU A 43 4.88 69.01 -12.49
N ALA A 44 4.63 67.85 -13.11
CA ALA A 44 3.69 66.84 -12.68
C ALA A 44 4.29 65.43 -12.75
N VAL A 45 3.81 64.52 -11.89
CA VAL A 45 4.15 63.09 -11.93
C VAL A 45 3.17 62.27 -12.79
N ALA A 46 1.95 62.78 -13.00
CA ALA A 46 0.99 62.18 -13.92
C ALA A 46 0.08 63.26 -14.54
N ALA A 47 -0.38 63.02 -15.77
CA ALA A 47 -1.29 63.88 -16.49
C ALA A 47 -2.41 63.05 -17.16
N ARG A 48 -3.62 63.59 -17.23
CA ARG A 48 -4.80 62.96 -17.82
C ARG A 48 -5.58 63.98 -18.63
N VAL A 49 -5.94 63.65 -19.86
CA VAL A 49 -6.80 64.48 -20.71
C VAL A 49 -8.16 63.80 -20.86
N THR A 50 -9.23 64.50 -20.51
CA THR A 50 -10.61 64.08 -20.75
C THR A 50 -11.24 64.92 -21.84
N LYS A 51 -12.09 64.30 -22.63
CA LYS A 51 -12.96 64.94 -23.61
C LYS A 51 -14.35 64.99 -22.99
N GLU A 52 -14.85 66.19 -22.79
CA GLU A 52 -16.19 66.44 -22.32
C GLU A 52 -17.07 66.74 -23.53
N THR A 53 -18.16 66.00 -23.69
CA THR A 53 -19.16 66.25 -24.74
C THR A 53 -20.47 66.59 -24.07
N LEU A 54 -20.97 67.81 -24.29
CA LEU A 54 -22.27 68.23 -23.77
C LEU A 54 -23.38 67.53 -24.54
N ASP A 55 -24.29 66.88 -23.83
CA ASP A 55 -25.55 66.43 -24.41
C ASP A 55 -26.57 67.58 -24.35
N PRO A 56 -27.02 68.12 -25.49
CA PRO A 56 -27.91 69.27 -25.54
C PRO A 56 -29.32 68.99 -25.01
N GLU A 57 -29.74 67.73 -24.90
CA GLU A 57 -31.07 67.37 -24.39
C GLU A 57 -31.10 67.27 -22.86
N THR A 58 -30.03 66.74 -22.27
CA THR A 58 -29.92 66.51 -20.82
C THR A 58 -29.13 67.60 -20.10
N MET A 59 -28.38 68.43 -20.83
CA MET A 59 -27.41 69.41 -20.32
C MET A 59 -26.30 68.78 -19.44
N GLU A 60 -26.09 67.46 -19.56
CA GLU A 60 -25.05 66.72 -18.85
C GLU A 60 -23.81 66.54 -19.74
N PHE A 61 -22.63 66.50 -19.12
CA PHE A 61 -21.37 66.24 -19.80
C PHE A 61 -21.02 64.76 -19.76
N ALA A 62 -20.84 64.16 -20.94
CA ALA A 62 -20.26 62.84 -21.08
C ALA A 62 -18.73 62.96 -21.14
N SER A 63 -18.07 62.57 -20.05
CA SER A 63 -16.60 62.57 -19.92
C SER A 63 -15.98 61.28 -20.44
N VAL A 64 -15.06 61.40 -21.40
CA VAL A 64 -14.25 60.26 -21.89
C VAL A 64 -12.77 60.59 -21.76
N THR A 65 -12.01 59.76 -21.05
CA THR A 65 -10.56 59.92 -20.96
C THR A 65 -9.91 59.53 -22.28
N ILE A 66 -9.18 60.47 -22.90
CA ILE A 66 -8.52 60.25 -24.20
C ILE A 66 -7.02 60.03 -24.09
N LEU A 67 -6.39 60.45 -22.99
CA LEU A 67 -4.96 60.28 -22.75
C LEU A 67 -4.68 60.18 -21.25
N THR A 68 -3.80 59.29 -20.85
CA THR A 68 -3.28 59.19 -19.48
C THR A 68 -1.80 58.87 -19.53
N LEU A 69 -0.99 59.67 -18.86
CA LEU A 69 0.46 59.60 -18.87
C LEU A 69 1.00 59.63 -17.42
N GLY A 70 2.03 58.83 -17.13
CA GLY A 70 2.79 58.89 -15.88
C GLY A 70 2.23 58.19 -14.63
N ALA A 71 1.09 57.48 -14.69
CA ALA A 71 0.58 56.78 -13.50
C ALA A 71 1.38 55.49 -13.21
N PRO A 72 1.87 55.25 -11.96
CA PRO A 72 2.15 53.89 -11.52
C PRO A 72 0.81 53.17 -11.31
N GLU A 73 0.61 52.02 -11.96
CA GLU A 73 -0.62 51.22 -11.86
C GLU A 73 -1.05 51.02 -10.40
N GLU A 74 -2.27 51.43 -10.05
CA GLU A 74 -2.87 51.04 -8.78
C GLU A 74 -3.07 49.52 -8.78
N LYS A 75 -2.25 48.79 -8.02
CA LYS A 75 -2.51 47.39 -7.72
C LYS A 75 -3.90 47.29 -7.11
N LYS A 76 -4.86 46.76 -7.88
CA LYS A 76 -6.19 46.39 -7.39
C LYS A 76 -6.04 45.66 -6.06
N LYS A 77 -6.72 46.13 -5.01
CA LYS A 77 -6.88 45.37 -3.77
C LYS A 77 -7.38 43.98 -4.14
N LYS A 78 -6.66 42.93 -3.72
CA LYS A 78 -7.15 41.56 -3.81
C LYS A 78 -8.54 41.51 -3.17
N PRO A 79 -9.52 40.84 -3.79
CA PRO A 79 -10.77 40.55 -3.10
C PRO A 79 -10.44 39.82 -1.79
N VAL A 80 -11.12 40.21 -0.71
CA VAL A 80 -11.05 39.52 0.59
C VAL A 80 -11.40 38.05 0.33
N ASP A 81 -10.49 37.13 0.69
CA ASP A 81 -10.79 35.70 0.62
C ASP A 81 -12.09 35.44 1.39
N PRO A 82 -13.06 34.70 0.81
CA PRO A 82 -14.30 34.41 1.51
C PRO A 82 -13.95 33.73 2.84
N ALA A 83 -14.57 34.19 3.92
CA ALA A 83 -14.37 33.62 5.25
C ALA A 83 -14.45 32.09 5.15
N PRO A 84 -13.50 31.35 5.75
CA PRO A 84 -13.46 29.90 5.64
C PRO A 84 -14.82 29.33 6.07
N ARG A 85 -15.45 28.56 5.19
CA ARG A 85 -16.76 27.96 5.48
C ARG A 85 -16.57 26.71 6.32
N PRO A 86 -17.52 26.39 7.21
CA PRO A 86 -17.49 25.11 7.90
C PRO A 86 -17.44 23.94 6.92
N ALA A 87 -16.78 22.85 7.31
CA ALA A 87 -16.54 21.68 6.45
C ALA A 87 -17.84 21.00 5.96
N CYS A 88 -18.92 21.11 6.74
CA CYS A 88 -20.26 20.70 6.31
C CYS A 88 -21.24 21.88 6.42
N ALA A 89 -21.88 22.27 5.32
CA ALA A 89 -22.83 23.39 5.29
C ALA A 89 -24.29 22.97 5.55
N GLY A 90 -24.66 21.71 5.25
CA GLY A 90 -26.02 21.23 5.41
C GLY A 90 -26.15 19.72 5.66
N PRO A 91 -27.32 19.22 6.08
CA PRO A 91 -27.47 17.83 6.55
C PRO A 91 -27.13 16.75 5.52
N ALA A 92 -27.25 17.05 4.23
CA ALA A 92 -26.89 16.12 3.16
C ALA A 92 -25.38 15.81 3.13
N GLU A 93 -24.53 16.75 3.53
CA GLU A 93 -23.08 16.60 3.49
C GLU A 93 -22.55 15.62 4.56
N LEU A 94 -23.33 15.40 5.63
CA LEU A 94 -23.05 14.36 6.65
C LEU A 94 -23.03 12.95 6.04
N TYR A 95 -23.72 12.73 4.92
CA TYR A 95 -23.77 11.46 4.22
C TYR A 95 -22.58 11.25 3.28
N SER A 96 -21.67 12.23 3.13
CA SER A 96 -20.48 12.07 2.31
C SER A 96 -19.51 11.03 2.92
N PRO A 97 -18.70 10.32 2.10
CA PRO A 97 -17.75 9.34 2.61
C PRO A 97 -16.77 9.92 3.64
N HIS A 98 -16.30 11.15 3.45
CA HIS A 98 -15.39 11.81 4.38
C HIS A 98 -16.07 12.15 5.71
N ALA A 99 -17.31 12.69 5.66
CA ALA A 99 -18.07 13.00 6.87
C ALA A 99 -18.38 11.73 7.66
N ARG A 100 -18.80 10.64 7.02
CA ARG A 100 -19.06 9.36 7.72
C ARG A 100 -17.80 8.76 8.33
N ALA A 101 -16.66 8.82 7.63
CA ALA A 101 -15.38 8.41 8.20
C ALA A 101 -15.01 9.25 9.43
N LEU A 102 -15.25 10.56 9.41
CA LEU A 102 -15.02 11.43 10.56
C LEU A 102 -15.98 11.11 11.71
N ILE A 103 -17.29 10.97 11.44
CA ILE A 103 -18.32 10.55 12.40
C ILE A 103 -17.92 9.23 13.06
N GLY A 104 -17.49 8.25 12.27
CA GLY A 104 -17.00 6.95 12.74
C GLY A 104 -15.84 7.06 13.73
N ARG A 105 -14.92 8.00 13.52
CA ARG A 105 -13.78 8.25 14.44
C ARG A 105 -14.18 9.01 15.69
N VAL A 106 -14.99 10.07 15.57
CA VAL A 106 -15.33 10.91 16.75
C VAL A 106 -16.31 10.22 17.69
N LEU A 107 -17.14 9.31 17.17
CA LEU A 107 -18.09 8.48 17.91
C LEU A 107 -17.65 7.01 18.02
N GLU A 108 -16.37 6.68 17.83
CA GLU A 108 -15.89 5.29 17.77
C GLU A 108 -16.37 4.45 18.97
N ASP A 109 -16.16 4.94 20.19
CA ASP A 109 -16.54 4.23 21.41
C ASP A 109 -18.05 4.01 21.51
N TRP A 110 -18.84 5.01 21.13
CA TRP A 110 -20.30 4.94 21.16
C TRP A 110 -20.83 3.94 20.13
N LEU A 111 -20.37 4.06 18.88
CA LEU A 111 -20.76 3.17 17.78
C LEU A 111 -20.41 1.71 18.08
N ARG A 112 -19.24 1.47 18.69
CA ARG A 112 -18.80 0.15 19.12
C ARG A 112 -19.71 -0.44 20.19
N ARG A 113 -20.08 0.32 21.21
CA ARG A 113 -21.00 -0.16 22.27
C ARG A 113 -22.40 -0.44 21.75
N GLU A 114 -22.87 0.37 20.80
CA GLU A 114 -24.17 0.18 20.17
C GLU A 114 -24.20 -0.93 19.11
N GLY A 115 -23.03 -1.32 18.59
CA GLY A 115 -22.88 -2.35 17.56
C GLY A 115 -23.41 -1.88 16.19
N VAL A 116 -23.19 -0.61 15.84
CA VAL A 116 -23.68 0.03 14.61
C VAL A 116 -22.59 0.82 13.90
N THR A 117 -22.76 1.09 12.61
CA THR A 117 -21.85 1.93 11.81
C THR A 117 -22.32 3.39 11.74
N ALA A 118 -21.46 4.29 11.24
CA ALA A 118 -21.85 5.68 11.01
C ALA A 118 -22.94 5.78 9.93
N PHE A 119 -22.91 4.92 8.92
CA PHE A 119 -23.97 4.78 7.93
C PHE A 119 -25.31 4.43 8.60
N GLU A 120 -25.35 3.44 9.48
CA GLU A 120 -26.58 3.08 10.20
C GLU A 120 -27.09 4.23 11.08
N LEU A 121 -26.20 4.92 11.80
CA LEU A 121 -26.57 6.09 12.60
C LEU A 121 -27.31 7.16 11.77
N LEU A 122 -26.89 7.37 10.52
CA LEU A 122 -27.51 8.34 9.61
C LEU A 122 -28.79 7.84 8.95
N HIS A 123 -29.10 6.55 9.02
CA HIS A 123 -30.23 5.93 8.32
C HIS A 123 -31.26 5.24 9.24
N ARG A 124 -30.97 5.12 10.54
CA ARG A 124 -31.84 4.48 11.54
C ARG A 124 -32.37 5.47 12.58
N PRO A 125 -33.68 5.77 12.58
CA PRO A 125 -34.28 6.69 13.55
C PRO A 125 -34.06 6.27 15.01
N ASP A 126 -34.17 4.98 15.31
CA ASP A 126 -33.98 4.43 16.67
C ASP A 126 -32.54 4.59 17.18
N VAL A 127 -31.55 4.57 16.28
CA VAL A 127 -30.13 4.77 16.62
C VAL A 127 -29.86 6.25 16.88
N ALA A 128 -30.37 7.13 16.01
CA ALA A 128 -30.22 8.57 16.16
C ALA A 128 -30.90 9.09 17.45
N GLU A 129 -32.07 8.55 17.81
CA GLU A 129 -32.76 8.86 19.07
C GLU A 129 -31.94 8.49 20.30
N ARG A 130 -31.27 7.34 20.26
CA ARG A 130 -30.37 6.91 21.35
C ARG A 130 -29.13 7.81 21.46
N LEU A 131 -28.56 8.26 20.33
CA LEU A 131 -27.44 9.21 20.36
C LEU A 131 -27.85 10.57 20.92
N GLU A 132 -29.03 11.06 20.55
CA GLU A 132 -29.55 12.33 21.08
C GLU A 132 -29.85 12.26 22.57
N ALA A 133 -30.40 11.13 23.04
CA ALA A 133 -30.56 10.87 24.48
C ALA A 133 -29.20 10.83 25.19
N ALA A 134 -28.14 10.37 24.51
CA ALA A 134 -26.75 10.42 24.96
C ALA A 134 -26.10 11.81 24.73
N GLY A 135 -26.79 12.88 25.14
CA GLY A 135 -26.42 14.27 24.82
C GLY A 135 -24.98 14.68 25.18
N VAL A 136 -24.39 14.08 26.23
CA VAL A 136 -22.99 14.34 26.61
C VAL A 136 -22.01 13.82 25.55
N GLU A 137 -22.24 12.61 25.03
CA GLU A 137 -21.35 12.00 24.05
C GLU A 137 -21.46 12.70 22.70
N LEU A 138 -22.67 13.10 22.32
CA LEU A 138 -22.89 13.90 21.13
C LEU A 138 -22.21 15.27 21.23
N GLN A 139 -22.34 15.96 22.37
CA GLN A 139 -21.68 17.25 22.59
C GLN A 139 -20.16 17.12 22.53
N HIS A 140 -19.60 16.06 23.11
CA HIS A 140 -18.17 15.81 23.08
C HIS A 140 -17.67 15.52 21.65
N ALA A 141 -18.42 14.73 20.88
CA ALA A 141 -18.12 14.47 19.48
C ALA A 141 -18.12 15.75 18.63
N ILE A 142 -19.10 16.65 18.84
CA ILE A 142 -19.14 17.96 18.19
C ILE A 142 -17.90 18.79 18.53
N GLN A 143 -17.49 18.82 19.80
CA GLN A 143 -16.28 19.56 20.22
C GLN A 143 -15.00 19.01 19.59
N LYS A 144 -14.87 17.67 19.44
CA LYS A 144 -13.74 17.03 18.76
C LYS A 144 -13.58 17.47 17.30
N VAL A 145 -14.65 17.93 16.65
CA VAL A 145 -14.61 18.46 15.28
C VAL A 145 -14.45 19.98 15.29
N ALA A 146 -15.27 20.68 16.08
CA ALA A 146 -15.36 22.13 16.06
C ALA A 146 -14.09 22.83 16.55
N VAL A 147 -13.40 22.28 17.56
CA VAL A 147 -12.19 22.91 18.13
C VAL A 147 -11.01 22.88 17.15
N PRO A 148 -10.61 21.73 16.57
CA PRO A 148 -9.55 21.71 15.55
C PRO A 148 -9.88 22.54 14.32
N GLU A 149 -11.14 22.54 13.88
CA GLU A 149 -11.58 23.34 12.73
C GLU A 149 -11.46 24.83 13.01
N SER A 150 -11.98 25.30 14.16
CA SER A 150 -11.83 26.70 14.60
C SER A 150 -10.37 27.12 14.69
N GLN A 151 -9.48 26.26 15.21
CA GLN A 151 -8.04 26.54 15.26
C GLN A 151 -7.42 26.65 13.86
N ALA A 152 -7.84 25.82 12.91
CA ALA A 152 -7.33 25.82 11.55
C ALA A 152 -7.87 27.00 10.72
N THR A 153 -9.12 27.40 10.93
CA THR A 153 -9.81 28.44 10.15
C THR A 153 -9.76 29.82 10.80
N GLY A 154 -9.35 29.92 12.06
CA GLY A 154 -9.39 31.16 12.84
C GLY A 154 -10.80 31.64 13.20
N GLN A 155 -11.82 30.78 13.04
CA GLN A 155 -13.20 31.10 13.39
C GLN A 155 -13.43 31.02 14.90
N ASP A 156 -14.46 31.72 15.40
CA ASP A 156 -14.87 31.61 16.81
C ASP A 156 -15.35 30.18 17.14
N VAL A 157 -14.72 29.55 18.14
CA VAL A 157 -15.02 28.17 18.57
C VAL A 157 -16.52 28.00 18.88
N HIS A 158 -17.11 28.97 19.59
CA HIS A 158 -18.52 28.90 19.97
C HIS A 158 -19.47 29.00 18.77
N ALA A 159 -19.12 29.78 17.74
CA ALA A 159 -19.85 29.84 16.48
C ALA A 159 -19.80 28.49 15.74
N VAL A 160 -18.61 27.87 15.64
CA VAL A 160 -18.44 26.57 14.96
C VAL A 160 -19.16 25.45 15.72
N VAL A 161 -19.09 25.43 17.06
CA VAL A 161 -19.85 24.48 17.89
C VAL A 161 -21.35 24.62 17.66
N ARG A 162 -21.89 25.84 17.69
CA ARG A 162 -23.33 26.09 17.45
C ARG A 162 -23.77 25.68 16.05
N HIS A 163 -22.91 25.88 15.05
CA HIS A 163 -23.15 25.43 13.68
C HIS A 163 -23.34 23.91 13.62
N TYR A 164 -22.40 23.15 14.19
CA TYR A 164 -22.49 21.69 14.21
C TYR A 164 -23.64 21.16 15.07
N GLN A 165 -23.96 21.80 16.20
CA GLN A 165 -25.15 21.46 16.99
C GLN A 165 -26.43 21.58 16.16
N LYS A 166 -26.61 22.73 15.48
CA LYS A 166 -27.77 22.97 14.61
C LYS A 166 -27.82 21.98 13.44
N LEU A 167 -26.66 21.69 12.84
CA LEU A 167 -26.56 20.74 11.75
C LEU A 167 -27.00 19.32 12.17
N THR A 168 -26.53 18.86 13.33
CA THR A 168 -26.91 17.57 13.89
C THR A 168 -28.39 17.52 14.24
N GLU A 169 -28.93 18.55 14.89
CA GLU A 169 -30.36 18.64 15.21
C GLU A 169 -31.23 18.53 13.95
N GLN A 170 -30.88 19.27 12.90
CA GLN A 170 -31.58 19.20 11.61
C GLN A 170 -31.53 17.80 10.99
N ALA A 171 -30.38 17.12 11.08
CA ALA A 171 -30.23 15.76 10.56
C ALA A 171 -31.10 14.76 11.32
N ILE A 172 -31.13 14.84 12.66
CA ILE A 172 -31.95 13.96 13.49
C ILE A 172 -33.44 14.21 13.26
N VAL A 173 -33.87 15.47 13.18
CA VAL A 173 -35.27 15.84 12.87
C VAL A 173 -35.70 15.29 11.50
N ARG A 174 -34.85 15.42 10.48
CA ARG A 174 -35.11 14.83 9.15
C ARG A 174 -35.28 13.31 9.24
N LEU A 175 -34.38 12.63 9.94
CA LEU A 175 -34.39 11.17 10.04
C LEU A 175 -35.61 10.66 10.83
N ARG A 176 -35.94 11.29 11.95
CA ARG A 176 -37.17 10.99 12.72
C ARG A 176 -38.43 11.19 11.89
N LYS A 177 -38.50 12.29 11.13
CA LYS A 177 -39.63 12.54 10.22
C LYS A 177 -39.74 11.42 9.19
N ALA A 178 -38.63 11.02 8.56
CA ALA A 178 -38.61 9.93 7.60
C ALA A 178 -39.07 8.59 8.21
N GLY A 179 -38.69 8.31 9.46
CA GLY A 179 -39.17 7.14 10.20
C GLY A 179 -40.69 7.18 10.45
N ARG A 180 -41.21 8.31 10.94
CA ARG A 180 -42.66 8.49 11.17
C ARG A 180 -43.49 8.42 9.90
N ASP A 181 -42.96 8.94 8.80
CA ASP A 181 -43.60 8.92 7.48
C ASP A 181 -43.51 7.53 6.81
N GLY A 182 -42.90 6.52 7.46
CA GLY A 182 -42.80 5.17 6.95
C GLY A 182 -41.91 5.04 5.71
N LEU A 183 -40.93 5.93 5.53
CA LEU A 183 -40.07 5.95 4.34
C LEU A 183 -39.08 4.77 4.27
N PHE A 184 -38.92 4.03 5.36
CA PHE A 184 -38.06 2.85 5.49
C PHE A 184 -38.91 1.59 5.69
N PRO A 185 -39.50 1.02 4.63
CA PRO A 185 -40.31 -0.19 4.75
C PRO A 185 -39.48 -1.38 5.23
N THR A 186 -40.09 -2.25 6.06
CA THR A 186 -39.47 -3.50 6.50
C THR A 186 -39.46 -4.54 5.37
N LEU A 187 -38.51 -5.48 5.44
CA LEU A 187 -38.35 -6.58 4.47
C LEU A 187 -39.07 -7.87 4.90
N ALA A 188 -39.92 -7.84 5.93
CA ALA A 188 -40.60 -9.04 6.44
C ALA A 188 -41.52 -9.68 5.38
N ASP A 189 -42.28 -8.85 4.66
CA ASP A 189 -43.27 -9.28 3.66
C ASP A 189 -42.99 -8.73 2.25
N ARG A 190 -41.77 -8.22 2.00
CA ARG A 190 -41.42 -7.52 0.75
C ARG A 190 -40.04 -7.90 0.27
N SER A 191 -39.91 -8.13 -1.04
CA SER A 191 -38.61 -8.32 -1.68
C SER A 191 -37.85 -6.99 -1.78
N ILE A 192 -36.55 -7.02 -1.49
CA ILE A 192 -35.67 -5.87 -1.70
C ILE A 192 -35.57 -5.49 -3.18
N ALA A 193 -35.69 -6.46 -4.10
CA ALA A 193 -35.72 -6.23 -5.54
C ALA A 193 -36.93 -5.38 -5.96
N ASP A 194 -38.13 -5.72 -5.46
CA ASP A 194 -39.35 -4.96 -5.75
C ASP A 194 -39.26 -3.52 -5.25
N LEU A 195 -38.69 -3.33 -4.05
CA LEU A 195 -38.46 -2.00 -3.49
C LEU A 195 -37.46 -1.22 -4.31
N ALA A 196 -36.36 -1.84 -4.76
CA ALA A 196 -35.37 -1.20 -5.60
C ALA A 196 -35.95 -0.73 -6.94
N HIS A 197 -36.79 -1.55 -7.58
CA HIS A 197 -37.49 -1.17 -8.80
C HIS A 197 -38.46 0.00 -8.58
N ARG A 198 -39.23 -0.01 -7.49
CA ARG A 198 -40.17 1.09 -7.17
C ARG A 198 -39.47 2.40 -6.82
N LEU A 199 -38.28 2.33 -6.22
CA LEU A 199 -37.48 3.50 -5.88
C LEU A 199 -36.64 4.03 -7.06
N ALA A 200 -36.59 3.30 -8.17
CA ALA A 200 -35.90 3.75 -9.37
C ALA A 200 -36.53 5.07 -9.87
N GLY A 201 -35.70 6.11 -10.04
CA GLY A 201 -36.15 7.43 -10.47
C GLY A 201 -36.74 8.33 -9.37
N ALA A 202 -36.99 7.82 -8.16
CA ALA A 202 -37.46 8.66 -7.05
C ALA A 202 -36.38 9.64 -6.57
N SER A 203 -36.81 10.81 -6.09
CA SER A 203 -35.97 11.69 -5.27
C SER A 203 -35.67 11.01 -3.92
N ASP A 204 -34.48 11.25 -3.35
CA ASP A 204 -34.02 10.62 -2.11
C ASP A 204 -33.96 9.08 -2.13
N ARG A 205 -33.96 8.42 -3.30
CA ARG A 205 -33.89 6.95 -3.43
C ARG A 205 -32.74 6.31 -2.66
N ALA A 206 -31.57 6.95 -2.64
CA ALA A 206 -30.39 6.48 -1.91
C ALA A 206 -30.62 6.53 -0.39
N PHE A 207 -31.24 7.60 0.11
CA PHE A 207 -31.57 7.75 1.53
C PHE A 207 -32.62 6.71 1.96
N ARG A 208 -33.66 6.50 1.14
CA ARG A 208 -34.70 5.49 1.42
C ARG A 208 -34.14 4.07 1.40
N MET A 209 -33.38 3.71 0.36
CA MET A 209 -32.75 2.39 0.29
C MET A 209 -31.74 2.19 1.41
N GLY A 210 -30.95 3.22 1.75
CA GLY A 210 -30.04 3.18 2.89
C GLY A 210 -30.73 2.87 4.21
N GLY A 211 -31.91 3.46 4.46
CA GLY A 211 -32.73 3.14 5.62
C GLY A 211 -33.30 1.72 5.62
N VAL A 212 -33.70 1.20 4.45
CA VAL A 212 -34.16 -0.20 4.32
C VAL A 212 -33.01 -1.19 4.63
N VAL A 213 -31.84 -0.99 4.02
CA VAL A 213 -30.66 -1.85 4.23
C VAL A 213 -30.16 -1.75 5.67
N ALA A 214 -30.08 -0.55 6.24
CA ALA A 214 -29.69 -0.35 7.64
C ALA A 214 -30.72 -0.97 8.60
N GLY A 215 -32.02 -0.81 8.31
CA GLY A 215 -33.11 -1.41 9.09
C GLY A 215 -33.07 -2.94 9.08
N ALA A 216 -32.63 -3.55 7.97
CA ALA A 216 -32.45 -5.00 7.88
C ALA A 216 -31.38 -5.53 8.85
N LEU A 217 -30.48 -4.68 9.37
CA LEU A 217 -29.47 -5.03 10.37
C LEU A 217 -29.92 -4.80 11.82
N ALA A 218 -31.13 -4.28 12.04
CA ALA A 218 -31.65 -4.06 13.38
C ALA A 218 -31.61 -5.35 14.22
N GLY A 219 -31.19 -5.21 15.48
CA GLY A 219 -31.04 -6.33 16.42
C GLY A 219 -29.79 -7.19 16.24
N ARG A 220 -29.00 -7.02 15.16
CA ARG A 220 -27.77 -7.79 14.94
C ARG A 220 -26.54 -6.99 15.36
N ARG A 221 -25.78 -7.52 16.33
CA ARG A 221 -24.53 -6.92 16.85
C ARG A 221 -23.26 -7.64 16.38
N ASP A 222 -23.33 -8.95 16.19
CA ASP A 222 -22.21 -9.78 15.73
C ASP A 222 -21.83 -9.45 14.28
N ALA A 223 -20.54 -9.20 14.01
CA ALA A 223 -20.09 -8.77 12.69
C ALA A 223 -20.32 -9.83 11.60
N ARG A 224 -20.15 -11.12 11.92
CA ARG A 224 -20.34 -12.23 10.96
C ARG A 224 -21.82 -12.38 10.60
N ALA A 225 -22.72 -12.31 11.58
CA ALA A 225 -24.16 -12.33 11.36
C ALA A 225 -24.66 -11.12 10.57
N ARG A 226 -24.08 -9.94 10.82
CA ARG A 226 -24.37 -8.71 10.06
C ARG A 226 -23.90 -8.82 8.62
N LEU A 227 -22.68 -9.32 8.39
CA LEU A 227 -22.20 -9.57 7.03
C LEU A 227 -23.08 -10.59 6.30
N SER A 228 -23.48 -11.68 6.98
CA SER A 228 -24.40 -12.66 6.41
C SER A 228 -25.71 -12.02 5.96
N ALA A 229 -26.32 -11.19 6.80
CA ALA A 229 -27.55 -10.48 6.44
C ALA A 229 -27.35 -9.56 5.22
N LEU A 230 -26.21 -8.86 5.14
CA LEU A 230 -25.89 -8.02 3.98
C LEU A 230 -25.70 -8.85 2.70
N MET A 231 -25.08 -10.02 2.79
CA MET A 231 -24.95 -10.93 1.64
C MET A 231 -26.31 -11.51 1.25
N ASP A 232 -27.22 -11.77 2.19
CA ASP A 232 -28.58 -12.21 1.88
C ASP A 232 -29.36 -11.14 1.09
N LEU A 233 -29.11 -9.85 1.38
CA LEU A 233 -29.66 -8.75 0.59
C LEU A 233 -29.06 -8.69 -0.82
N MET A 234 -27.78 -9.02 -0.96
CA MET A 234 -27.09 -9.07 -2.26
C MET A 234 -27.58 -10.21 -3.14
N ASP A 235 -27.84 -11.38 -2.56
CA ASP A 235 -28.40 -12.52 -3.26
C ASP A 235 -29.86 -12.28 -3.67
N ALA A 236 -30.61 -11.53 -2.86
CA ALA A 236 -31.99 -11.13 -3.16
C ALA A 236 -32.10 -9.88 -4.06
N ALA A 237 -30.98 -9.25 -4.41
CA ALA A 237 -30.98 -8.04 -5.23
C ALA A 237 -31.26 -8.36 -6.72
N PRO A 238 -31.77 -7.38 -7.50
CA PRO A 238 -31.89 -7.53 -8.95
C PRO A 238 -30.55 -7.89 -9.60
N PRO A 239 -30.55 -8.58 -10.76
CA PRO A 239 -29.31 -9.08 -11.37
C PRO A 239 -28.39 -7.98 -11.91
N ASP A 240 -28.95 -6.87 -12.40
CA ASP A 240 -28.16 -5.72 -12.89
C ASP A 240 -29.01 -4.43 -12.90
N GLY A 241 -28.36 -3.30 -13.24
CA GLY A 241 -28.96 -2.02 -13.55
C GLY A 241 -29.08 -1.06 -12.36
N PRO A 242 -29.71 0.11 -12.57
CA PRO A 242 -29.88 1.13 -11.53
C PRO A 242 -30.54 0.61 -10.23
N PRO A 243 -31.54 -0.30 -10.27
CA PRO A 243 -32.10 -0.90 -9.06
C PRO A 243 -31.08 -1.71 -8.25
N ARG A 244 -30.25 -2.54 -8.90
CA ARG A 244 -29.17 -3.28 -8.23
C ARG A 244 -28.17 -2.33 -7.58
N ALA A 245 -27.78 -1.28 -8.31
CA ALA A 245 -26.82 -0.28 -7.83
C ALA A 245 -27.27 0.40 -6.52
N LEU A 246 -28.57 0.63 -6.32
CA LEU A 246 -29.09 1.19 -5.06
C LEU A 246 -28.77 0.32 -3.85
N ILE A 247 -28.82 -1.01 -4.02
CA ILE A 247 -28.54 -1.98 -2.95
C ILE A 247 -27.02 -2.12 -2.79
N VAL A 248 -26.30 -2.35 -3.88
CA VAL A 248 -24.82 -2.50 -3.88
C VAL A 248 -24.15 -1.33 -3.17
N VAL A 249 -24.52 -0.09 -3.51
CA VAL A 249 -23.90 1.11 -2.93
C VAL A 249 -24.19 1.22 -1.42
N ALA A 250 -25.40 0.88 -0.97
CA ALA A 250 -25.74 0.92 0.45
C ALA A 250 -25.01 -0.18 1.24
N VAL A 251 -25.00 -1.41 0.70
CA VAL A 251 -24.29 -2.55 1.28
C VAL A 251 -22.80 -2.27 1.36
N GLU A 252 -22.18 -1.78 0.28
CA GLU A 252 -20.76 -1.47 0.22
C GLU A 252 -20.34 -0.51 1.33
N GLN A 253 -21.11 0.55 1.54
CA GLN A 253 -20.78 1.57 2.53
C GLN A 253 -20.81 1.00 3.95
N ILE A 254 -21.79 0.16 4.26
CA ILE A 254 -21.87 -0.51 5.57
C ILE A 254 -20.73 -1.52 5.73
N VAL A 255 -20.46 -2.35 4.72
CA VAL A 255 -19.38 -3.36 4.78
C VAL A 255 -18.02 -2.67 4.92
N ALA A 256 -17.77 -1.58 4.18
CA ALA A 256 -16.53 -0.83 4.26
C ALA A 256 -16.31 -0.22 5.66
N GLU A 257 -17.35 0.37 6.25
CA GLU A 257 -17.27 0.91 7.62
C GLU A 257 -17.10 -0.21 8.66
N MET A 258 -17.79 -1.34 8.48
CA MET A 258 -17.73 -2.49 9.38
C MET A 258 -16.34 -3.14 9.36
N LEU A 259 -15.78 -3.40 8.17
CA LEU A 259 -14.48 -4.06 8.01
C LEU A 259 -13.29 -3.12 8.27
N ALA A 260 -13.49 -1.80 8.27
CA ALA A 260 -12.48 -0.85 8.74
C ALA A 260 -12.14 -1.04 10.24
N VAL A 261 -13.06 -1.62 11.02
CA VAL A 261 -12.83 -1.96 12.43
C VAL A 261 -12.16 -3.34 12.52
N ARG A 262 -10.92 -3.36 13.02
CA ARG A 262 -10.11 -4.59 13.12
C ARG A 262 -10.80 -5.73 13.88
N GLN A 263 -11.57 -5.43 14.92
CA GLN A 263 -12.30 -6.45 15.70
C GLN A 263 -13.34 -7.17 14.84
N ASN A 264 -14.17 -6.43 14.10
CA ASN A 264 -15.19 -6.98 13.22
C ASN A 264 -14.56 -7.84 12.12
N LEU A 265 -13.43 -7.41 11.57
CA LEU A 265 -12.70 -8.17 10.56
C LEU A 265 -12.27 -9.55 11.08
N ASN A 266 -11.76 -9.62 12.31
CA ASN A 266 -11.42 -10.89 12.95
C ASN A 266 -12.65 -11.76 13.21
N GLU A 267 -13.77 -11.18 13.64
CA GLU A 267 -15.03 -11.92 13.83
C GLU A 267 -15.56 -12.50 12.52
N VAL A 268 -15.41 -11.77 11.41
CA VAL A 268 -15.83 -12.20 10.06
C VAL A 268 -14.95 -13.34 9.54
N LEU A 269 -13.63 -13.17 9.59
CA LEU A 269 -12.66 -14.13 9.06
C LEU A 269 -12.48 -15.37 9.95
N GLY A 270 -12.91 -15.29 11.22
CA GLY A 270 -12.86 -16.37 12.19
C GLY A 270 -11.84 -16.12 13.31
N PRO A 271 -12.08 -16.68 14.51
CA PRO A 271 -11.16 -16.53 15.64
C PRO A 271 -9.83 -17.26 15.38
N ALA A 272 -8.75 -16.76 15.99
CA ALA A 272 -7.41 -17.38 16.06
C ALA A 272 -6.42 -17.13 14.90
N LEU A 273 -6.66 -16.15 14.03
CA LEU A 273 -5.64 -15.73 13.07
C LEU A 273 -4.64 -14.75 13.71
N ASP A 274 -3.34 -15.03 13.57
CA ASP A 274 -2.29 -14.04 13.78
C ASP A 274 -2.39 -12.92 12.73
N GLN A 275 -1.56 -11.88 12.85
CA GLN A 275 -1.63 -10.74 11.94
C GLN A 275 -1.33 -11.17 10.49
N GLY A 276 -0.34 -12.05 10.26
CA GLY A 276 0.01 -12.52 8.93
C GLY A 276 -1.10 -13.33 8.27
N ALA A 277 -1.71 -14.25 9.03
CA ALA A 277 -2.82 -15.06 8.58
C ALA A 277 -4.07 -14.19 8.31
N ASN A 278 -4.35 -13.18 9.13
CA ASN A 278 -5.42 -12.22 8.83
C ASN A 278 -5.19 -11.53 7.48
N LEU A 279 -3.97 -11.07 7.18
CA LEU A 279 -3.67 -10.46 5.88
C LEU A 279 -3.84 -11.45 4.73
N ALA A 280 -3.41 -12.70 4.90
CA ALA A 280 -3.57 -13.73 3.87
C ALA A 280 -5.05 -14.05 3.61
N ALA A 281 -5.87 -14.10 4.66
CA ALA A 281 -7.32 -14.28 4.55
C ALA A 281 -7.99 -13.10 3.81
N ILE A 282 -7.59 -11.86 4.08
CA ILE A 282 -8.09 -10.69 3.35
C ILE A 282 -7.72 -10.79 1.86
N VAL A 283 -6.47 -11.11 1.53
CA VAL A 283 -6.04 -11.24 0.13
C VAL A 283 -6.83 -12.35 -0.57
N ARG A 284 -7.04 -13.49 0.09
CA ARG A 284 -7.88 -14.59 -0.42
C ARG A 284 -9.34 -14.18 -0.63
N MET A 285 -9.90 -13.39 0.27
CA MET A 285 -11.26 -12.87 0.14
C MET A 285 -11.38 -11.87 -1.01
N VAL A 286 -10.39 -11.01 -1.22
CA VAL A 286 -10.46 -9.92 -2.20
C VAL A 286 -10.11 -10.37 -3.62
N ALA A 287 -9.22 -11.35 -3.76
CA ALA A 287 -8.76 -11.90 -5.04
C ALA A 287 -8.88 -13.43 -5.06
N PRO A 288 -10.11 -13.99 -5.00
CA PRO A 288 -10.30 -15.43 -4.90
C PRO A 288 -9.78 -16.16 -6.15
N ASP A 289 -10.11 -15.71 -7.35
CA ASP A 289 -9.72 -16.38 -8.60
C ASP A 289 -8.20 -16.49 -8.77
N GLU A 290 -7.48 -15.41 -8.45
CA GLU A 290 -6.02 -15.37 -8.50
C GLU A 290 -5.40 -16.31 -7.46
N MET A 291 -6.01 -16.44 -6.28
CA MET A 291 -5.55 -17.37 -5.25
C MET A 291 -5.84 -18.82 -5.63
N ASP A 292 -6.99 -19.12 -6.24
CA ASP A 292 -7.30 -20.47 -6.73
C ASP A 292 -6.29 -20.91 -7.80
N GLY A 293 -5.93 -20.01 -8.71
CA GLY A 293 -4.87 -20.26 -9.70
C GLY A 293 -3.51 -20.56 -9.05
N LEU A 294 -3.14 -19.80 -8.02
CA LEU A 294 -1.89 -19.99 -7.28
C LEU A 294 -1.88 -21.31 -6.48
N LEU A 295 -2.99 -21.69 -5.85
CA LEU A 295 -3.14 -22.96 -5.16
C LEU A 295 -3.11 -24.16 -6.13
N ALA A 296 -3.65 -24.01 -7.33
CA ALA A 296 -3.55 -25.03 -8.37
C ALA A 296 -2.10 -25.25 -8.86
N MET A 297 -1.29 -24.20 -8.89
CA MET A 297 0.13 -24.27 -9.25
C MET A 297 1.00 -24.88 -8.15
N ASP A 298 0.75 -24.53 -6.89
CA ASP A 298 1.46 -25.07 -5.73
C ASP A 298 0.49 -25.45 -4.60
N PRO A 299 0.03 -26.72 -4.58
CA PRO A 299 -0.88 -27.20 -3.54
C PRO A 299 -0.32 -27.12 -2.12
N ARG A 300 1.00 -26.99 -1.95
CA ARG A 300 1.60 -26.86 -0.61
C ARG A 300 1.21 -25.57 0.08
N LEU A 301 0.83 -24.55 -0.68
CA LEU A 301 0.40 -23.25 -0.16
C LEU A 301 -0.95 -23.35 0.55
N GLU A 302 -1.75 -24.39 0.27
CA GLU A 302 -3.04 -24.64 0.92
C GLU A 302 -2.89 -24.83 2.44
N LEU A 303 -1.80 -25.46 2.88
CA LEU A 303 -1.49 -25.65 4.31
C LEU A 303 -1.18 -24.35 5.04
N MET A 304 -0.77 -23.31 4.30
CA MET A 304 -0.35 -22.02 4.86
C MET A 304 -1.42 -20.94 4.71
N MET A 305 -2.26 -21.08 3.69
CA MET A 305 -3.32 -20.12 3.38
C MET A 305 -4.54 -20.41 4.25
N PRO A 306 -5.02 -19.43 5.02
CA PRO A 306 -6.23 -19.61 5.81
C PRO A 306 -7.46 -19.76 4.88
N SER A 307 -8.35 -20.67 5.26
CA SER A 307 -9.64 -20.82 4.59
C SER A 307 -10.53 -19.61 4.86
N VAL A 308 -11.20 -19.10 3.83
CA VAL A 308 -12.23 -18.08 3.96
C VAL A 308 -13.58 -18.76 3.71
N ASP A 309 -14.49 -18.69 4.69
CA ASP A 309 -15.76 -19.42 4.66
C ASP A 309 -16.98 -18.52 4.91
N GLY A 310 -18.17 -19.10 4.73
CA GLY A 310 -19.45 -18.48 5.04
C GLY A 310 -19.65 -17.09 4.40
N PRO A 311 -20.03 -16.05 5.18
CA PRO A 311 -20.34 -14.73 4.63
C PRO A 311 -19.10 -14.01 4.07
N ALA A 312 -17.90 -14.32 4.55
CA ALA A 312 -16.65 -13.77 3.99
C ALA A 312 -16.37 -14.34 2.59
N ALA A 313 -16.61 -15.64 2.38
CA ALA A 313 -16.48 -16.27 1.07
C ALA A 313 -17.51 -15.70 0.07
N ARG A 314 -18.77 -15.51 0.50
CA ARG A 314 -19.81 -14.87 -0.32
C ARG A 314 -19.43 -13.44 -0.72
N LEU A 315 -18.89 -12.65 0.22
CA LEU A 315 -18.36 -11.33 -0.08
C LEU A 315 -17.24 -11.40 -1.13
N GLY A 316 -16.37 -12.40 -1.04
CA GLY A 316 -15.32 -12.63 -2.03
C GLY A 316 -15.83 -12.88 -3.44
N VAL A 317 -16.95 -13.60 -3.61
CA VAL A 317 -17.59 -13.80 -4.93
C VAL A 317 -18.03 -12.46 -5.54
N HIS A 318 -18.60 -11.55 -4.74
CA HIS A 318 -19.00 -10.23 -5.22
C HIS A 318 -17.80 -9.35 -5.59
N LEU A 319 -16.74 -9.38 -4.77
CA LEU A 319 -15.46 -8.70 -5.08
C LEU A 319 -14.81 -9.25 -6.35
N ALA A 320 -14.89 -10.58 -6.56
CA ALA A 320 -14.44 -11.27 -7.76
C ALA A 320 -15.17 -10.77 -9.02
N ALA A 321 -16.48 -10.56 -8.91
CA ALA A 321 -17.34 -10.04 -9.97
C ALA A 321 -17.13 -8.53 -10.28
N GLY A 322 -16.24 -7.85 -9.56
CA GLY A 322 -16.00 -6.40 -9.71
C GLY A 322 -17.03 -5.53 -9.01
N GLU A 323 -17.88 -6.11 -8.17
CA GLU A 323 -18.72 -5.36 -7.25
C GLU A 323 -17.89 -4.84 -6.07
N PHE A 324 -18.38 -3.80 -5.40
CA PHE A 324 -17.72 -3.18 -4.25
C PHE A 324 -16.29 -2.62 -4.50
N PRO A 325 -16.09 -1.76 -5.52
CA PRO A 325 -14.77 -1.23 -5.87
C PRO A 325 -14.12 -0.37 -4.78
N LEU A 326 -14.91 0.37 -4.00
CA LEU A 326 -14.42 1.19 -2.89
C LEU A 326 -13.96 0.31 -1.72
N LEU A 327 -14.70 -0.78 -1.45
CA LEU A 327 -14.32 -1.76 -0.44
C LEU A 327 -13.03 -2.47 -0.83
N ALA A 328 -12.93 -2.97 -2.07
CA ALA A 328 -11.72 -3.62 -2.57
C ALA A 328 -10.49 -2.71 -2.41
N ALA A 329 -10.61 -1.44 -2.81
CA ALA A 329 -9.54 -0.47 -2.67
C ALA A 329 -9.21 -0.14 -1.20
N ALA A 330 -10.20 -0.11 -0.31
CA ALA A 330 -9.99 0.10 1.12
C ALA A 330 -9.26 -1.07 1.78
N LEU A 331 -9.63 -2.30 1.43
CA LEU A 331 -8.97 -3.53 1.90
C LEU A 331 -7.54 -3.63 1.37
N ALA A 332 -7.31 -3.32 0.09
CA ALA A 332 -5.96 -3.27 -0.49
C ALA A 332 -5.05 -2.30 0.25
N ARG A 333 -5.51 -1.05 0.48
CA ARG A 333 -4.78 -0.05 1.28
C ARG A 333 -4.55 -0.50 2.72
N MET A 334 -5.50 -1.22 3.32
CA MET A 334 -5.33 -1.81 4.64
C MET A 334 -4.21 -2.84 4.66
N VAL A 335 -4.21 -3.79 3.71
CA VAL A 335 -3.17 -4.83 3.63
C VAL A 335 -1.80 -4.18 3.47
N THR A 336 -1.64 -3.21 2.57
CA THR A 336 -0.36 -2.49 2.38
C THR A 336 0.09 -1.79 3.66
N ARG A 337 -0.81 -1.07 4.35
CA ARG A 337 -0.49 -0.36 5.59
C ARG A 337 -0.07 -1.30 6.72
N GLU A 338 -0.76 -2.43 6.86
CA GLU A 338 -0.44 -3.41 7.90
C GLU A 338 0.85 -4.17 7.57
N LEU A 339 1.12 -4.45 6.29
CA LEU A 339 2.37 -5.07 5.84
C LEU A 339 3.58 -4.18 6.13
N THR A 340 3.48 -2.87 5.89
CA THR A 340 4.54 -1.89 6.18
C THR A 340 4.60 -1.45 7.65
N SER A 341 3.68 -1.94 8.49
CA SER A 341 3.68 -1.63 9.92
C SER A 341 4.84 -2.32 10.65
N PRO A 342 5.34 -1.76 11.77
CA PRO A 342 6.38 -2.39 12.58
C PRO A 342 5.89 -3.63 13.36
N ARG A 343 4.59 -3.97 13.29
CA ARG A 343 4.03 -5.11 14.02
C ARG A 343 4.50 -6.42 13.39
N ARG A 344 4.94 -7.36 14.23
CA ARG A 344 5.27 -8.74 13.83
C ARG A 344 4.04 -9.42 13.22
N LEU A 345 4.19 -10.08 12.07
CA LEU A 345 3.10 -10.85 11.47
C LEU A 345 2.82 -12.11 12.29
N ARG A 346 3.88 -12.77 12.76
CA ARG A 346 3.85 -13.90 13.70
C ARG A 346 4.75 -13.64 14.91
N PRO A 347 4.23 -13.02 15.99
CA PRO A 347 5.03 -12.63 17.14
C PRO A 347 5.80 -13.79 17.82
N ASN A 348 5.22 -15.00 17.81
CA ASN A 348 5.77 -16.17 18.51
C ASN A 348 6.45 -17.18 17.57
N ASP A 349 6.54 -16.89 16.27
CA ASP A 349 7.03 -17.83 15.26
C ASP A 349 7.74 -17.05 14.13
N ALA A 350 9.02 -16.75 14.37
CA ALA A 350 9.84 -16.02 13.39
C ALA A 350 10.06 -16.80 12.10
N VAL A 351 10.07 -18.14 12.16
CA VAL A 351 10.22 -18.99 10.97
C VAL A 351 8.96 -18.92 10.12
N GLY A 352 7.79 -19.11 10.74
CA GLY A 352 6.51 -18.95 10.07
C GLY A 352 6.25 -17.52 9.59
N GLU A 353 6.89 -16.50 10.17
CA GLU A 353 6.82 -15.13 9.65
C GLU A 353 7.44 -14.99 8.26
N ILE A 354 8.56 -15.66 7.99
CA ILE A 354 9.15 -15.70 6.64
C ILE A 354 8.22 -16.43 5.67
N ASP A 355 7.62 -17.52 6.12
CA ASP A 355 6.69 -18.32 5.32
C ASP A 355 5.44 -17.55 4.93
N ILE A 356 4.78 -16.90 5.89
CA ILE A 356 3.59 -16.09 5.60
C ILE A 356 3.92 -14.86 4.75
N LEU A 357 5.11 -14.28 4.90
CA LEU A 357 5.56 -13.18 4.03
C LEU A 357 5.77 -13.63 2.60
N ARG A 358 6.36 -14.82 2.39
CA ARG A 358 6.50 -15.39 1.05
C ARG A 358 5.15 -15.66 0.42
N LEU A 359 4.21 -16.24 1.18
CA LEU A 359 2.84 -16.45 0.72
C LEU A 359 2.19 -15.12 0.29
N LEU A 360 2.26 -14.10 1.14
CA LEU A 360 1.72 -12.77 0.85
C LEU A 360 2.40 -12.14 -0.38
N ALA A 361 3.71 -12.34 -0.56
CA ALA A 361 4.42 -11.81 -1.72
C ALA A 361 3.92 -12.45 -3.02
N MET A 362 3.77 -13.78 -3.03
CA MET A 362 3.24 -14.49 -4.19
C MET A 362 1.77 -14.11 -4.47
N ALA A 363 0.94 -14.06 -3.43
CA ALA A 363 -0.46 -13.71 -3.51
C ALA A 363 -0.67 -12.27 -4.03
N LEU A 364 0.00 -11.29 -3.44
CA LEU A 364 -0.11 -9.89 -3.85
C LEU A 364 0.44 -9.66 -5.27
N THR A 365 1.51 -10.35 -5.65
CA THR A 365 2.06 -10.30 -7.01
C THR A 365 1.09 -10.91 -8.03
N ALA A 366 0.44 -12.04 -7.70
CA ALA A 366 -0.57 -12.65 -8.56
C ALA A 366 -1.80 -11.75 -8.75
N SER A 367 -2.18 -11.00 -7.71
CA SER A 367 -3.29 -10.02 -7.75
C SER A 367 -2.91 -8.62 -8.24
N ALA A 368 -1.66 -8.41 -8.67
CA ALA A 368 -1.18 -7.11 -9.11
C ALA A 368 -1.91 -6.63 -10.37
N GLY A 369 -2.20 -5.34 -10.44
CA GLY A 369 -3.01 -4.72 -11.51
C GLY A 369 -4.51 -4.67 -11.20
N ARG A 370 -5.01 -5.54 -10.31
CA ARG A 370 -6.39 -5.50 -9.82
C ARG A 370 -6.53 -4.67 -8.54
N LEU A 371 -5.67 -4.94 -7.56
CA LEU A 371 -5.77 -4.36 -6.22
C LEU A 371 -4.72 -3.29 -5.95
N LEU A 372 -3.50 -3.57 -6.37
CA LEU A 372 -2.30 -2.75 -6.19
C LEU A 372 -1.49 -2.84 -7.47
N THR A 373 -0.75 -1.79 -7.78
CA THR A 373 0.28 -1.84 -8.81
C THR A 373 1.45 -2.72 -8.36
N LEU A 374 2.19 -3.27 -9.31
CA LEU A 374 3.39 -4.07 -8.99
C LEU A 374 4.42 -3.25 -8.20
N GLU A 375 4.53 -1.95 -8.49
CA GLU A 375 5.44 -1.03 -7.79
C GLU A 375 5.03 -0.81 -6.33
N GLU A 376 3.73 -0.68 -6.03
CA GLU A 376 3.23 -0.58 -4.66
C GLU A 376 3.51 -1.87 -3.87
N VAL A 377 3.31 -3.03 -4.49
CA VAL A 377 3.63 -4.33 -3.86
C VAL A 377 5.12 -4.42 -3.57
N GLN A 378 5.98 -4.14 -4.56
CA GLN A 378 7.43 -4.17 -4.39
C GLN A 378 7.89 -3.21 -3.27
N SER A 379 7.38 -1.98 -3.27
CA SER A 379 7.70 -0.97 -2.26
C SER A 379 7.31 -1.42 -0.85
N ALA A 380 6.13 -2.04 -0.70
CA ALA A 380 5.67 -2.56 0.59
C ALA A 380 6.57 -3.68 1.12
N PHE A 381 7.01 -4.60 0.25
CA PHE A 381 7.94 -5.67 0.66
C PHE A 381 9.35 -5.17 0.96
N VAL A 382 9.83 -4.13 0.25
CA VAL A 382 11.11 -3.49 0.56
C VAL A 382 11.06 -2.83 1.95
N GLU A 383 9.96 -2.15 2.28
CA GLU A 383 9.77 -1.58 3.61
C GLU A 383 9.69 -2.67 4.69
N ARG A 384 8.88 -3.71 4.46
CA ARG A 384 8.73 -4.83 5.40
C ARG A 384 10.05 -5.55 5.65
N SER A 385 10.86 -5.72 4.60
CA SER A 385 12.17 -6.37 4.68
C SER A 385 13.15 -5.69 5.64
N LYS A 386 12.98 -4.38 5.94
CA LYS A 386 13.80 -3.69 6.95
C LYS A 386 13.64 -4.32 8.33
N SER A 387 12.43 -4.75 8.69
CA SER A 387 12.17 -5.39 9.99
C SER A 387 12.82 -6.76 10.14
N LEU A 388 12.95 -7.51 9.03
CA LEU A 388 13.51 -8.87 9.00
C LEU A 388 15.02 -8.91 9.20
N VAL A 389 15.71 -7.80 8.93
CA VAL A 389 17.18 -7.71 9.05
C VAL A 389 17.64 -7.05 10.35
N THR A 390 16.69 -6.74 11.24
CA THR A 390 16.99 -6.21 12.58
C THR A 390 17.60 -7.29 13.47
N ALA A 391 18.45 -6.89 14.43
CA ALA A 391 19.09 -7.81 15.36
C ALA A 391 18.06 -8.63 16.15
N ASP A 392 16.99 -8.00 16.62
CA ASP A 392 15.93 -8.66 17.39
C ASP A 392 15.22 -9.76 16.58
N PHE A 393 14.89 -9.48 15.31
CA PHE A 393 14.27 -10.48 14.45
C PHE A 393 15.24 -11.64 14.16
N VAL A 394 16.47 -11.32 13.76
CA VAL A 394 17.48 -12.34 13.41
C VAL A 394 17.77 -13.24 14.61
N ALA A 395 17.94 -12.67 15.80
CA ALA A 395 18.14 -13.42 17.04
C ALA A 395 16.97 -14.37 17.31
N ALA A 396 15.73 -13.90 17.19
CA ALA A 396 14.53 -14.75 17.36
C ALA A 396 14.43 -15.85 16.28
N TYR A 397 14.84 -15.54 15.05
CA TYR A 397 14.76 -16.45 13.91
C TYR A 397 15.77 -17.60 13.98
N VAL A 398 16.96 -17.36 14.55
CA VAL A 398 18.00 -18.39 14.69
C VAL A 398 18.00 -19.08 16.07
N ALA A 399 17.23 -18.58 17.05
CA ALA A 399 17.22 -19.08 18.43
C ALA A 399 16.96 -20.60 18.56
N GLY A 400 16.17 -21.18 17.65
CA GLY A 400 15.86 -22.60 17.64
C GLY A 400 16.91 -23.50 16.97
N CYS A 401 17.97 -22.92 16.38
CA CYS A 401 18.98 -23.69 15.65
C CYS A 401 19.93 -24.42 16.62
N GLN A 402 20.02 -25.74 16.49
CA GLN A 402 20.91 -26.56 17.32
C GLN A 402 22.38 -26.50 16.86
N THR A 403 22.60 -26.23 15.58
CA THR A 403 23.91 -26.24 14.90
C THR A 403 24.16 -24.92 14.21
N VAL A 404 25.42 -24.49 14.08
CA VAL A 404 25.73 -23.26 13.30
C VAL A 404 25.46 -23.48 11.81
N LEU A 405 25.52 -24.73 11.35
CA LEU A 405 25.07 -25.07 10.01
C LEU A 405 23.57 -24.78 9.82
N ALA A 406 22.72 -25.15 10.77
CA ALA A 406 21.29 -24.85 10.70
C ALA A 406 21.03 -23.35 10.75
N GLU A 407 21.82 -22.60 11.54
CA GLU A 407 21.81 -21.14 11.56
C GLU A 407 22.16 -20.55 10.18
N ALA A 408 23.24 -21.04 9.53
CA ALA A 408 23.64 -20.62 8.20
C ALA A 408 22.59 -20.96 7.13
N GLU A 409 21.95 -22.12 7.21
CA GLU A 409 20.85 -22.51 6.32
C GLU A 409 19.63 -21.59 6.52
N HIS A 410 19.28 -21.26 7.77
CA HIS A 410 18.20 -20.31 8.08
C HIS A 410 18.51 -18.91 7.54
N LEU A 411 19.71 -18.38 7.80
CA LEU A 411 20.16 -17.08 7.31
C LEU A 411 20.22 -17.03 5.78
N THR A 412 20.56 -18.14 5.12
CA THR A 412 20.48 -18.23 3.65
C THR A 412 19.04 -18.10 3.16
N ARG A 413 18.08 -18.78 3.82
CA ARG A 413 16.65 -18.63 3.54
C ARG A 413 16.16 -17.19 3.82
N LEU A 414 16.69 -16.53 4.86
CA LEU A 414 16.40 -15.11 5.10
C LEU A 414 16.88 -14.24 3.93
N CYS A 415 18.10 -14.48 3.43
CA CYS A 415 18.62 -13.79 2.26
C CYS A 415 17.70 -13.97 1.03
N GLU A 416 17.15 -15.16 0.79
CA GLU A 416 16.21 -15.42 -0.31
C GLU A 416 14.92 -14.60 -0.20
N ASN A 417 14.39 -14.42 1.00
CA ASN A 417 13.07 -13.82 1.25
C ASN A 417 13.09 -12.31 1.54
N VAL A 418 14.28 -11.72 1.68
CA VAL A 418 14.45 -10.27 1.82
C VAL A 418 14.49 -9.58 0.46
N THR A 419 13.81 -8.44 0.33
CA THR A 419 13.79 -7.62 -0.90
C THR A 419 14.41 -6.25 -0.68
N GLY A 420 14.96 -5.67 -1.76
CA GLY A 420 15.65 -4.38 -1.76
C GLY A 420 17.15 -4.48 -1.49
N GLY A 421 17.95 -3.73 -2.24
CA GLY A 421 19.42 -3.86 -2.23
C GLY A 421 20.06 -3.60 -0.87
N ALA A 422 19.58 -2.61 -0.10
CA ALA A 422 20.08 -2.33 1.25
C ALA A 422 19.79 -3.47 2.24
N ASN A 423 18.58 -4.04 2.16
CA ASN A 423 18.17 -5.14 3.03
C ASN A 423 18.92 -6.43 2.64
N LYS A 424 19.10 -6.71 1.35
CA LYS A 424 19.92 -7.84 0.86
C LYS A 424 21.35 -7.76 1.39
N ARG A 425 21.98 -6.58 1.34
CA ARG A 425 23.31 -6.35 1.96
C ARG A 425 23.28 -6.58 3.47
N ALA A 426 22.23 -6.15 4.16
CA ALA A 426 22.10 -6.37 5.61
C ALA A 426 21.96 -7.85 5.97
N ALA A 427 21.11 -8.60 5.26
CA ALA A 427 20.97 -10.05 5.42
C ALA A 427 22.29 -10.77 5.10
N ALA A 428 22.98 -10.37 4.03
CA ALA A 428 24.28 -10.92 3.66
C ALA A 428 25.34 -10.71 4.74
N ARG A 429 25.35 -9.56 5.45
CA ARG A 429 26.26 -9.34 6.59
C ARG A 429 26.02 -10.34 7.72
N TRP A 430 24.76 -10.65 8.06
CA TRP A 430 24.44 -11.67 9.06
C TRP A 430 24.94 -13.06 8.64
N LEU A 431 24.65 -13.44 7.40
CA LEU A 431 25.09 -14.73 6.84
C LEU A 431 26.62 -14.84 6.76
N GLY A 432 27.29 -13.80 6.29
CA GLY A 432 28.75 -13.73 6.20
C GLY A 432 29.42 -13.80 7.57
N ALA A 433 28.86 -13.14 8.58
CA ALA A 433 29.35 -13.23 9.96
C ALA A 433 29.19 -14.64 10.54
N CYS A 434 28.08 -15.32 10.26
CA CYS A 434 27.85 -16.70 10.66
C CYS A 434 28.86 -17.66 10.00
N ILE A 435 28.99 -17.61 8.66
CA ILE A 435 29.87 -18.51 7.89
C ILE A 435 31.35 -18.23 8.16
N GLY A 436 31.73 -16.96 8.33
CA GLY A 436 33.09 -16.56 8.67
C GLY A 436 33.47 -16.79 10.13
N SER A 437 32.55 -17.30 10.96
CA SER A 437 32.82 -17.54 12.38
C SER A 437 33.71 -18.77 12.59
N LEU A 438 34.60 -18.69 13.59
CA LEU A 438 35.40 -19.84 14.01
C LEU A 438 34.53 -21.03 14.47
N ARG A 439 33.33 -20.74 15.02
CA ARG A 439 32.38 -21.76 15.46
C ARG A 439 31.88 -22.59 14.27
N PHE A 440 31.51 -21.94 13.16
CA PHE A 440 31.10 -22.64 11.93
C PHE A 440 32.22 -23.52 11.39
N GLU A 441 33.44 -22.98 11.28
CA GLU A 441 34.59 -23.75 10.80
C GLU A 441 34.86 -24.97 11.71
N THR A 442 34.88 -24.76 13.02
CA THR A 442 35.16 -25.81 14.02
C THR A 442 34.13 -26.93 13.94
N GLU A 443 32.84 -26.61 13.93
CA GLU A 443 31.76 -27.61 13.88
C GLU A 443 31.77 -28.41 12.56
N MET A 444 32.07 -27.74 11.45
CA MET A 444 32.22 -28.41 10.15
C MET A 444 33.44 -29.34 10.12
N ARG A 445 34.54 -28.99 10.80
CA ARG A 445 35.75 -29.83 10.83
C ARG A 445 35.69 -30.96 11.86
N GLN A 446 34.97 -30.78 12.96
CA GLN A 446 34.93 -31.76 14.05
C GLN A 446 34.26 -33.09 13.65
N PRO A 447 34.91 -34.25 13.85
CA PRO A 447 34.26 -35.54 13.69
C PRO A 447 33.30 -35.79 14.87
N ALA A 448 32.05 -36.10 14.56
CA ALA A 448 31.03 -36.47 15.56
C ALA A 448 30.71 -37.97 15.45
N PRO A 449 30.75 -38.75 16.56
CA PRO A 449 30.34 -40.16 16.55
C PRO A 449 28.89 -40.31 16.08
N GLY A 450 28.66 -41.10 15.03
CA GLY A 450 27.34 -41.24 14.40
C GLY A 450 26.88 -40.01 13.58
N GLY A 451 27.73 -38.99 13.44
CA GLY A 451 27.48 -37.80 12.63
C GLY A 451 27.86 -37.97 11.16
N PRO A 452 27.65 -36.92 10.34
CA PRO A 452 27.91 -36.99 8.91
C PRO A 452 29.41 -37.16 8.61
N SER A 453 29.71 -38.01 7.62
CA SER A 453 31.09 -38.24 7.15
C SER A 453 31.68 -36.98 6.49
N PRO A 454 33.02 -36.86 6.38
CA PRO A 454 33.64 -35.72 5.70
C PRO A 454 33.10 -35.48 4.28
N SER A 455 32.84 -36.54 3.52
CA SER A 455 32.22 -36.44 2.19
C SER A 455 30.79 -35.89 2.24
N GLN A 456 30.00 -36.28 3.24
CA GLN A 456 28.64 -35.75 3.42
C GLN A 456 28.68 -34.27 3.84
N LYS A 457 29.61 -33.89 4.71
CA LYS A 457 29.82 -32.50 5.12
C LYS A 457 30.26 -31.61 3.94
N LEU A 458 31.12 -32.10 3.06
CA LEU A 458 31.47 -31.39 1.82
C LEU A 458 30.24 -31.21 0.91
N ALA A 459 29.41 -32.24 0.74
CA ALA A 459 28.18 -32.13 -0.04
C ALA A 459 27.18 -31.13 0.56
N ILE A 460 27.10 -31.04 1.89
CA ILE A 460 26.30 -30.03 2.60
C ILE A 460 26.83 -28.62 2.31
N LEU A 461 28.14 -28.39 2.42
CA LEU A 461 28.75 -27.09 2.09
C LEU A 461 28.52 -26.72 0.61
N ALA A 462 28.57 -27.69 -0.29
CA ALA A 462 28.25 -27.51 -1.70
C ALA A 462 26.79 -27.06 -1.91
N ARG A 463 25.86 -27.66 -1.18
CA ARG A 463 24.43 -27.26 -1.20
C ARG A 463 24.25 -25.86 -0.65
N LEU A 464 24.91 -25.53 0.47
CA LEU A 464 24.87 -24.20 1.05
C LEU A 464 25.42 -23.14 0.06
N GLN A 465 26.57 -23.39 -0.57
CA GLN A 465 27.15 -22.48 -1.56
C GLN A 465 26.23 -22.26 -2.76
N ARG A 466 25.54 -23.31 -3.23
CA ARG A 466 24.52 -23.19 -4.28
C ARG A 466 23.32 -22.35 -3.84
N ALA A 467 22.83 -22.55 -2.62
CA ALA A 467 21.73 -21.75 -2.07
C ALA A 467 22.12 -20.26 -1.95
N VAL A 468 23.34 -19.95 -1.50
CA VAL A 468 23.85 -18.57 -1.45
C VAL A 468 23.86 -17.92 -2.84
N ARG A 469 24.25 -18.66 -3.89
CA ARG A 469 24.20 -18.18 -5.28
C ARG A 469 22.78 -17.97 -5.80
N ALA A 470 21.83 -18.78 -5.33
CA ALA A 470 20.42 -18.64 -5.66
C ALA A 470 19.72 -17.50 -4.89
N ALA A 471 20.32 -17.00 -3.81
CA ALA A 471 19.73 -15.94 -2.97
C ALA A 471 19.76 -14.53 -3.61
N HIS A 472 20.36 -14.39 -4.80
CA HIS A 472 20.47 -13.13 -5.56
C HIS A 472 21.03 -11.97 -4.71
N LEU A 473 22.15 -12.22 -4.03
CA LEU A 473 22.90 -11.22 -3.28
C LEU A 473 23.69 -10.30 -4.22
N GLY A 474 24.24 -9.20 -3.69
CA GLY A 474 25.19 -8.39 -4.45
C GLY A 474 26.44 -9.20 -4.79
N GLU A 475 27.04 -8.97 -5.96
CA GLU A 475 28.17 -9.76 -6.49
C GLU A 475 29.33 -9.88 -5.48
N HIS A 476 29.67 -8.77 -4.81
CA HIS A 476 30.70 -8.75 -3.78
C HIS A 476 30.37 -9.66 -2.59
N ASP A 477 29.18 -9.50 -2.00
CA ASP A 477 28.72 -10.28 -0.85
C ASP A 477 28.61 -11.78 -1.20
N GLN A 478 28.05 -12.08 -2.39
CA GLN A 478 27.91 -13.45 -2.88
C GLN A 478 29.27 -14.14 -3.04
N THR A 479 30.24 -13.43 -3.61
CA THR A 479 31.61 -13.95 -3.83
C THR A 479 32.30 -14.18 -2.50
N GLN A 480 32.28 -13.17 -1.61
CA GLN A 480 32.90 -13.26 -0.28
C GLN A 480 32.36 -14.45 0.53
N ILE A 481 31.04 -14.63 0.56
CA ILE A 481 30.41 -15.75 1.29
C ILE A 481 30.73 -17.09 0.60
N SER A 482 30.68 -17.14 -0.73
CA SER A 482 31.01 -18.37 -1.48
C SER A 482 32.45 -18.81 -1.26
N ASP A 483 33.38 -17.87 -1.21
CA ASP A 483 34.81 -18.12 -0.98
C ASP A 483 35.05 -18.59 0.45
N ALA A 484 34.35 -18.01 1.44
CA ALA A 484 34.42 -18.47 2.83
C ALA A 484 33.94 -19.92 2.97
N ILE A 485 32.82 -20.29 2.34
CA ILE A 485 32.34 -21.69 2.30
C ILE A 485 33.38 -22.60 1.63
N GLY A 486 33.96 -22.15 0.52
CA GLY A 486 35.01 -22.87 -0.21
C GLY A 486 36.28 -23.10 0.62
N ALA A 487 36.69 -22.12 1.42
CA ALA A 487 37.83 -22.22 2.33
C ALA A 487 37.58 -23.26 3.44
N VAL A 488 36.40 -23.26 4.07
CA VAL A 488 36.02 -24.28 5.05
C VAL A 488 36.00 -25.67 4.43
N GLY A 489 35.45 -25.80 3.21
CA GLY A 489 35.49 -27.05 2.44
C GLY A 489 36.92 -27.51 2.13
N ALA A 490 37.82 -26.58 1.84
CA ALA A 490 39.23 -26.87 1.62
C ALA A 490 39.94 -27.38 2.89
N HIS A 491 39.64 -26.84 4.05
CA HIS A 491 40.17 -27.33 5.32
C HIS A 491 39.63 -28.73 5.65
N LEU A 492 38.33 -28.94 5.50
CA LEU A 492 37.68 -30.23 5.73
C LEU A 492 38.23 -31.33 4.79
N GLU A 493 38.41 -31.01 3.51
CA GLU A 493 39.00 -31.93 2.54
C GLU A 493 40.44 -32.29 2.90
N ALA A 494 41.25 -31.30 3.32
CA ALA A 494 42.63 -31.51 3.70
C ALA A 494 42.77 -32.36 4.98
N ASP A 495 41.95 -32.08 6.00
CA ASP A 495 41.93 -32.84 7.27
C ASP A 495 41.55 -34.31 7.03
N ALA A 496 40.59 -34.56 6.13
CA ALA A 496 40.19 -35.91 5.76
C ALA A 496 41.12 -36.59 4.74
N GLY A 497 41.91 -35.80 3.99
CA GLY A 497 42.71 -36.27 2.86
C GLY A 497 41.86 -36.90 1.74
N LEU A 498 40.64 -36.39 1.51
CA LEU A 498 39.63 -37.10 0.72
C LEU A 498 40.04 -37.27 -0.74
N VAL A 499 40.64 -36.26 -1.38
CA VAL A 499 41.13 -36.36 -2.77
C VAL A 499 42.18 -37.45 -2.90
N ALA A 500 43.10 -37.53 -1.93
CA ALA A 500 44.14 -38.57 -1.90
C ALA A 500 43.55 -39.97 -1.65
N GLN A 501 42.53 -40.08 -0.79
CA GLN A 501 41.83 -41.34 -0.55
C GLN A 501 41.09 -41.84 -1.80
N ILE A 502 40.40 -40.95 -2.54
CA ILE A 502 39.71 -41.30 -3.79
C ILE A 502 40.71 -41.82 -4.84
N ALA A 503 41.86 -41.15 -4.99
CA ALA A 503 42.90 -41.59 -5.92
C ALA A 503 43.43 -43.00 -5.60
N ARG A 504 43.59 -43.31 -4.31
CA ARG A 504 44.12 -44.59 -3.80
C ARG A 504 43.08 -45.69 -3.61
N ALA A 505 41.78 -45.37 -3.67
CA ALA A 505 40.71 -46.33 -3.42
C ALA A 505 40.80 -47.58 -4.33
N PRO A 506 40.38 -48.77 -3.88
CA PRO A 506 40.30 -49.97 -4.71
C PRO A 506 39.05 -49.94 -5.62
N ALA A 507 38.88 -48.88 -6.40
CA ALA A 507 37.78 -48.66 -7.34
C ALA A 507 38.27 -48.62 -8.79
N SER A 508 37.37 -48.78 -9.76
CA SER A 508 37.75 -48.71 -11.18
C SER A 508 38.20 -47.29 -11.57
N ALA A 509 39.10 -47.18 -12.55
CA ALA A 509 39.61 -45.89 -13.00
C ALA A 509 38.50 -44.89 -13.41
N PRO A 510 37.43 -45.30 -14.13
CA PRO A 510 36.30 -44.42 -14.41
C PRO A 510 35.56 -43.92 -13.15
N GLN A 511 35.40 -44.78 -12.13
CA GLN A 511 34.73 -44.40 -10.87
C GLN A 511 35.54 -43.36 -10.08
N LYS A 512 36.87 -43.51 -10.03
CA LYS A 512 37.77 -42.53 -9.37
C LYS A 512 37.69 -41.17 -10.06
N ILE A 513 37.74 -41.16 -11.39
CA ILE A 513 37.67 -39.92 -12.18
C ILE A 513 36.30 -39.28 -12.01
N ALA A 514 35.20 -40.05 -12.05
CA ALA A 514 33.85 -39.53 -11.79
C ALA A 514 33.77 -38.85 -10.42
N ALA A 515 34.30 -39.48 -9.37
CA ALA A 515 34.27 -38.93 -8.02
C ALA A 515 35.07 -37.62 -7.89
N LEU A 516 36.27 -37.56 -8.49
CA LEU A 516 37.09 -36.34 -8.50
C LEU A 516 36.46 -35.22 -9.33
N LEU A 517 35.84 -35.56 -10.48
CA LEU A 517 35.14 -34.58 -11.30
C LEU A 517 33.91 -34.03 -10.58
N LYS A 518 33.14 -34.86 -9.88
CA LYS A 518 32.01 -34.39 -9.05
C LYS A 518 32.44 -33.44 -7.93
N LEU A 519 33.62 -33.66 -7.34
CA LEU A 519 34.22 -32.70 -6.41
C LEU A 519 34.66 -31.41 -7.11
N ALA A 520 35.23 -31.51 -8.32
CA ALA A 520 35.69 -30.37 -9.11
C ALA A 520 34.55 -29.50 -9.68
N THR A 521 33.39 -30.08 -9.98
CA THR A 521 32.23 -29.37 -10.53
C THR A 521 31.31 -28.75 -9.48
N GLY A 522 31.57 -28.98 -8.18
CA GLY A 522 30.74 -28.45 -7.11
C GLY A 522 29.54 -29.34 -6.74
N GLU A 523 29.48 -30.58 -7.25
CA GLU A 523 28.39 -31.52 -6.94
C GLU A 523 28.60 -32.23 -5.60
N ALA A 524 29.83 -32.68 -5.34
CA ALA A 524 30.19 -33.45 -4.15
C ALA A 524 30.94 -32.63 -3.07
N GLY A 525 31.31 -31.39 -3.37
CA GLY A 525 31.98 -30.47 -2.46
C GLY A 525 31.83 -29.02 -2.93
N PRO A 526 32.08 -28.01 -2.08
CA PRO A 526 31.96 -26.62 -2.51
C PRO A 526 33.06 -26.27 -3.53
N LEU A 527 32.75 -25.34 -4.43
CA LEU A 527 33.75 -24.74 -5.30
C LEU A 527 34.74 -23.91 -4.48
N GLY A 528 35.98 -23.83 -4.95
CA GLY A 528 37.08 -23.20 -4.25
C GLY A 528 38.32 -24.10 -4.25
N PRO A 529 39.23 -23.95 -3.27
CA PRO A 529 40.52 -24.64 -3.30
C PRO A 529 40.43 -26.18 -3.29
N SER A 530 39.41 -26.76 -2.64
CA SER A 530 39.15 -28.21 -2.68
C SER A 530 38.80 -28.71 -4.09
N ALA A 531 37.96 -27.97 -4.81
CA ALA A 531 37.55 -28.31 -6.17
C ALA A 531 38.74 -28.22 -7.15
N GLU A 532 39.63 -27.24 -6.98
CA GLU A 532 40.85 -27.09 -7.79
C GLU A 532 41.87 -28.22 -7.53
N ARG A 533 42.00 -28.68 -6.28
CA ARG A 533 42.80 -29.87 -5.96
C ARG A 533 42.23 -31.13 -6.60
N ALA A 534 40.92 -31.33 -6.51
CA ALA A 534 40.24 -32.46 -7.14
C ALA A 534 40.40 -32.43 -8.68
N ARG A 535 40.31 -31.24 -9.29
CA ARG A 535 40.51 -31.04 -10.74
C ARG A 535 41.94 -31.42 -11.16
N THR A 536 42.93 -30.94 -10.41
CA THR A 536 44.35 -31.22 -10.69
C THR A 536 44.64 -32.72 -10.57
N GLU A 537 44.09 -33.38 -9.56
CA GLU A 537 44.23 -34.82 -9.37
C GLU A 537 43.50 -35.63 -10.45
N ALA A 538 42.31 -35.19 -10.89
CA ALA A 538 41.59 -35.81 -12.00
C ALA A 538 42.41 -35.74 -13.30
N VAL A 539 43.02 -34.59 -13.60
CA VAL A 539 43.91 -34.41 -14.75
C VAL A 539 45.14 -35.33 -14.64
N ARG A 540 45.71 -35.45 -13.43
CA ARG A 540 46.84 -36.35 -13.18
C ARG A 540 46.47 -37.81 -13.48
N LEU A 541 45.31 -38.29 -13.02
CA LEU A 541 44.84 -39.65 -13.30
C LEU A 541 44.52 -39.86 -14.79
N LEU A 542 43.89 -38.90 -15.47
CA LEU A 542 43.61 -38.98 -16.92
C LEU A 542 44.88 -39.03 -17.78
N ARG A 543 46.02 -38.56 -17.28
CA ARG A 543 47.33 -38.62 -17.96
C ARG A 543 48.07 -39.93 -17.70
N ALA A 544 47.69 -40.72 -16.70
CA ALA A 544 48.36 -41.98 -16.40
C ALA A 544 48.08 -43.03 -17.50
N PRO A 545 49.11 -43.76 -17.98
CA PRO A 545 48.98 -44.71 -19.08
C PRO A 545 47.98 -45.84 -18.77
N ASP A 546 48.05 -46.41 -17.56
CA ASP A 546 47.17 -47.50 -17.13
C ASP A 546 45.69 -47.09 -17.09
N VAL A 547 45.43 -45.84 -16.71
CA VAL A 547 44.08 -45.25 -16.66
C VAL A 547 43.55 -44.99 -18.07
N ARG A 548 44.38 -44.52 -18.99
CA ARG A 548 43.99 -44.34 -20.41
C ARG A 548 43.64 -45.67 -21.06
N THR A 549 44.42 -46.72 -20.79
CA THR A 549 44.12 -48.07 -21.27
C THR A 549 42.80 -48.59 -20.67
N ALA A 550 42.58 -48.40 -19.36
CA ALA A 550 41.31 -48.78 -18.72
C ALA A 550 40.10 -48.00 -19.25
N LEU A 551 40.25 -46.71 -19.57
CA LEU A 551 39.19 -45.89 -20.16
C LEU A 551 38.90 -46.28 -21.62
N SER A 552 39.93 -46.64 -22.39
CA SER A 552 39.77 -47.14 -23.77
C SER A 552 39.04 -48.48 -23.84
N ALA A 553 39.15 -49.30 -22.78
CA ALA A 553 38.42 -50.56 -22.64
C ALA A 553 36.95 -50.39 -22.18
N ALA A 554 36.54 -49.18 -21.79
CA ALA A 554 35.20 -48.89 -21.26
C ALA A 554 34.59 -47.61 -21.90
N PRO A 555 34.30 -47.60 -23.21
CA PRO A 555 33.85 -46.42 -23.95
C PRO A 555 32.52 -45.82 -23.45
N GLU A 556 31.60 -46.64 -22.94
CA GLU A 556 30.33 -46.18 -22.35
C GLU A 556 30.57 -45.32 -21.09
N SER A 557 31.57 -45.66 -20.28
CA SER A 557 31.94 -44.88 -19.09
C SER A 557 32.56 -43.53 -19.46
N VAL A 558 33.29 -43.46 -20.58
CA VAL A 558 33.86 -42.20 -21.09
C VAL A 558 32.74 -41.26 -21.57
N ALA A 559 31.69 -41.79 -22.20
CA ALA A 559 30.52 -40.99 -22.60
C ALA A 559 29.83 -40.33 -21.40
N ALA A 560 29.67 -41.06 -20.29
CA ALA A 560 29.10 -40.54 -19.05
C ALA A 560 29.99 -39.48 -18.36
N LEU A 561 31.32 -39.58 -18.51
CA LEU A 561 32.29 -38.63 -17.94
C LEU A 561 32.38 -37.32 -18.75
N ARG A 562 32.01 -37.32 -20.03
CA ARG A 562 32.19 -36.18 -20.94
C ARG A 562 31.49 -34.90 -20.44
N GLY A 563 30.26 -35.02 -19.94
CA GLY A 563 29.51 -33.89 -19.38
C GLY A 563 30.19 -33.29 -18.15
N LEU A 564 30.70 -34.14 -17.25
CA LEU A 564 31.44 -33.71 -16.07
C LEU A 564 32.80 -33.09 -16.43
N MET A 565 33.49 -33.62 -17.46
CA MET A 565 34.75 -33.07 -17.95
C MET A 565 34.56 -31.68 -18.58
N GLN A 566 33.49 -31.47 -19.34
CA GLN A 566 33.13 -30.16 -19.88
C GLN A 566 32.78 -29.18 -18.75
N ALA A 567 31.94 -29.59 -17.80
CA ALA A 567 31.57 -28.76 -16.64
C ALA A 567 32.78 -28.41 -15.74
N ALA A 568 33.78 -29.30 -15.66
CA ALA A 568 35.04 -29.04 -14.95
C ALA A 568 36.07 -28.26 -15.78
N GLY A 569 35.77 -27.86 -17.01
CA GLY A 569 36.68 -27.12 -17.90
C GLY A 569 37.87 -27.94 -18.40
N LEU A 570 37.73 -29.26 -18.50
CA LEU A 570 38.79 -30.20 -18.88
C LEU A 570 38.65 -30.74 -20.32
N ALA A 571 37.52 -30.47 -20.97
CA ALA A 571 37.26 -30.80 -22.38
C ALA A 571 36.57 -29.62 -23.06
N ALA A 572 37.05 -29.25 -24.25
CA ALA A 572 36.34 -28.36 -25.17
C ALA A 572 35.23 -29.15 -25.90
#